data_AF-A0A2M7CW44-F1
#
_entry.id   AF-A0A2M7CW44-F1
#
_cell.length_a   1.000
_cell.length_b   1.000
_cell.length_c   1.000
_cell.angle_alpha   90.00
_cell.angle_beta   90.00
_cell.angle_gamma   90.00
#
_symmetry.space_group_name_H-M   'P 1'
#
loop_
_entity.id
_entity.type
_entity.pdbx_description
1 polymer ?
#
loop_
_entity_poly.entity_id
_entity_poly.type
_entity_poly.pdbx_seq_one_letter_code
_entity_poly.pdbx_strand_id
1 'polypeptide(L)'
;MRNKYEDFDEFVEWLKKDGLKPKISERLWRKKIFSNLQNGHKKSLVNYEDFIFYKKLNNLLGKNIIYKDIDSSISEIKTEHLDCVLLMLDSTRLRIKLVEIDKFIDNYMRVKDEL
;
A
#
# COMPACT_ATOMS: atom_id res chain seq x y z
N MET A 1 24.71 8.24 0.67
CA MET A 1 23.36 8.49 0.11
C MET A 1 22.45 7.39 0.61
N ARG A 2 21.37 7.73 1.35
CA ARG A 2 20.41 6.74 1.86
C ARG A 2 19.67 6.09 0.69
N ASN A 3 19.48 4.77 0.76
CA ASN A 3 18.82 4.00 -0.28
C ASN A 3 17.36 4.47 -0.42
N LYS A 4 17.05 5.25 -1.47
CA LYS A 4 15.73 5.85 -1.66
C LYS A 4 14.62 4.81 -1.97
N TYR A 5 15.01 3.57 -2.25
CA TYR A 5 14.14 2.48 -2.72
C TYR A 5 14.52 1.15 -2.04
N GLU A 6 14.54 1.11 -0.71
CA GLU A 6 14.88 -0.10 0.06
C GLU A 6 13.92 -1.27 -0.23
N ASP A 7 12.65 -0.96 -0.50
CA ASP A 7 11.61 -1.92 -0.84
C ASP A 7 11.57 -2.28 -2.33
N PHE A 8 12.65 -2.04 -3.08
CA PHE A 8 12.66 -2.23 -4.54
C PHE A 8 12.33 -3.65 -4.97
N ASP A 9 12.77 -4.65 -4.21
CA ASP A 9 12.52 -6.05 -4.52
C ASP A 9 11.02 -6.38 -4.37
N GLU A 10 10.38 -5.90 -3.30
CA GLU A 10 8.94 -6.01 -3.10
C GLU A 10 8.16 -5.27 -4.20
N PHE A 11 8.62 -4.07 -4.59
CA PHE A 11 8.03 -3.31 -5.69
C PHE A 11 8.06 -4.08 -7.01
N VAL A 12 9.18 -4.74 -7.33
CA VAL A 12 9.30 -5.55 -8.54
C VAL A 12 8.33 -6.74 -8.51
N GLU A 13 8.17 -7.40 -7.37
CA GLU A 13 7.21 -8.49 -7.23
C GLU A 13 5.76 -8.01 -7.31
N TRP A 14 5.46 -6.83 -6.76
CA TRP A 14 4.16 -6.19 -6.90
C TRP A 14 3.82 -5.90 -8.36
N LEU A 15 4.76 -5.34 -9.13
CA LEU A 15 4.59 -5.12 -10.58
C LEU A 15 4.30 -6.43 -11.33
N LYS A 16 4.96 -7.53 -10.97
CA LYS A 16 4.70 -8.84 -11.58
C LYS A 16 3.29 -9.35 -11.27
N LYS A 17 2.82 -9.17 -10.03
CA LYS A 17 1.45 -9.54 -9.60
C LYS A 17 0.39 -8.72 -10.35
N ASP A 18 0.68 -7.45 -10.64
CA ASP A 18 -0.15 -6.59 -11.49
C ASP A 18 -0.09 -6.97 -12.99
N GLY A 19 0.67 -8.02 -13.35
CA GLY A 19 0.74 -8.59 -14.69
C GLY A 19 1.86 -8.03 -15.57
N LEU A 20 2.75 -7.19 -15.02
CA LEU A 20 3.89 -6.66 -15.78
C LEU A 20 4.93 -7.76 -16.03
N LYS A 21 5.03 -8.22 -17.28
CA LYS A 21 5.98 -9.25 -17.69
C LYS A 21 7.27 -8.64 -18.25
N PRO A 22 8.46 -9.09 -17.81
CA PRO A 22 9.73 -8.67 -18.40
C PRO A 22 9.79 -9.08 -19.88
N LYS A 23 10.13 -8.14 -20.78
CA LYS A 23 10.37 -8.41 -22.21
C LYS A 23 11.84 -8.78 -22.52
N ILE A 24 12.70 -8.64 -21.53
CA ILE A 24 14.13 -8.94 -21.58
C ILE A 24 14.50 -9.73 -20.32
N SER A 25 15.75 -10.19 -20.20
CA SER A 25 16.23 -10.86 -19.00
C SER A 25 15.84 -10.08 -17.73
N GLU A 26 15.43 -10.79 -16.69
CA GLU A 26 14.98 -10.21 -15.43
C GLU A 26 16.00 -9.23 -14.84
N ARG A 27 17.29 -9.59 -14.88
CA ARG A 27 18.40 -8.72 -14.43
C ARG A 27 18.39 -7.35 -15.12
N LEU A 28 18.30 -7.33 -16.46
CA LEU A 28 18.30 -6.09 -17.23
C LEU A 28 17.01 -5.29 -17.03
N TRP A 29 15.88 -5.98 -16.88
CA TRP A 29 14.60 -5.33 -16.60
C TRP A 29 14.59 -4.64 -15.23
N ARG A 30 15.04 -5.33 -14.17
CA ARG A 30 15.22 -4.75 -12.82
C ARG A 30 16.15 -3.54 -12.86
N LYS A 31 17.30 -3.66 -13.54
CA LYS A 31 18.25 -2.54 -13.70
C LYS A 31 17.59 -1.33 -14.37
N LYS A 32 16.76 -1.55 -15.40
CA LYS A 32 16.04 -0.47 -16.09
C LYS A 32 15.01 0.21 -15.19
N ILE A 33 14.22 -0.54 -14.44
CA ILE A 33 13.24 0.04 -13.49
C ILE A 33 13.96 0.87 -12.44
N PHE A 34 15.01 0.32 -11.82
CA PHE A 34 15.77 1.03 -10.79
C PHE A 34 16.40 2.32 -11.33
N SER A 35 17.02 2.26 -12.52
CA SER A 35 17.55 3.44 -13.20
C SER A 35 16.46 4.48 -13.48
N ASN A 36 15.28 4.06 -13.94
CA ASN A 36 14.16 4.95 -14.18
C ASN A 36 13.71 5.66 -12.89
N LEU A 37 13.63 4.95 -11.77
CA LEU A 37 13.31 5.54 -10.46
C LEU A 37 14.36 6.55 -10.01
N GLN A 38 15.65 6.24 -10.18
CA GLN A 38 16.74 7.14 -9.80
C GLN A 38 16.74 8.42 -10.65
N ASN A 39 16.38 8.33 -11.93
CA ASN A 39 16.34 9.48 -12.85
C ASN A 39 14.99 10.20 -12.86
N GLY A 40 14.08 9.90 -11.92
CA GLY A 40 12.80 10.58 -11.79
C GLY A 40 11.84 10.36 -12.97
N HIS A 41 11.93 9.20 -13.62
CA HIS A 41 11.03 8.85 -14.72
C HIS A 41 9.58 8.80 -14.22
N LYS A 42 8.76 9.75 -14.71
CA LYS A 42 7.40 10.02 -14.22
C LYS A 42 6.55 8.76 -14.01
N LYS A 43 6.44 7.88 -15.01
CA LYS A 43 5.61 6.66 -14.89
C LYS A 43 6.14 5.68 -13.84
N SER A 44 7.46 5.59 -13.70
CA SER A 44 8.06 4.70 -12.71
C SER A 44 7.86 5.24 -11.30
N LEU A 45 7.91 6.57 -11.12
CA LEU A 45 7.59 7.21 -9.84
C LEU A 45 6.13 6.99 -9.46
N VAL A 46 5.19 7.23 -10.37
CA VAL A 46 3.75 7.00 -10.13
C VAL A 46 3.50 5.56 -9.69
N ASN A 47 4.03 4.57 -10.42
CA ASN A 47 3.88 3.17 -10.04
C ASN A 47 4.49 2.86 -8.65
N TYR A 48 5.59 3.53 -8.30
CA TYR A 48 6.20 3.36 -6.99
C TYR A 48 5.36 3.99 -5.88
N GLU A 49 4.77 5.16 -6.12
CA GLU A 49 3.82 5.79 -5.20
C GLU A 49 2.59 4.89 -4.97
N ASP A 50 2.05 4.30 -6.04
CA ASP A 50 0.95 3.34 -5.97
C ASP A 50 1.34 2.09 -5.14
N PHE A 51 2.56 1.58 -5.33
CA PHE A 51 3.09 0.47 -4.54
C PHE A 51 3.23 0.82 -3.06
N ILE A 52 3.77 1.99 -2.72
CA ILE A 52 3.90 2.44 -1.34
C ILE A 52 2.51 2.59 -0.69
N PHE A 53 1.55 3.11 -1.44
CA PHE A 53 0.17 3.22 -0.98
C PHE A 53 -0.47 1.84 -0.75
N TYR A 54 -0.29 0.90 -1.68
CA TYR A 54 -0.72 -0.49 -1.54
C TYR A 54 -0.10 -1.17 -0.31
N LYS A 55 1.22 -1.01 -0.10
CA LYS A 55 1.94 -1.51 1.07
C LYS A 55 1.39 -0.93 2.37
N LYS A 56 1.11 0.38 2.39
CA LYS A 56 0.47 1.05 3.53
C LYS A 56 -0.88 0.42 3.86
N LEU A 57 -1.74 0.22 2.86
CA LEU A 57 -3.06 -0.40 3.06
C LEU A 57 -2.92 -1.83 3.59
N ASN A 58 -2.06 -2.66 3.01
CA ASN A 58 -1.85 -4.02 3.51
C ASN A 58 -1.37 -4.05 4.97
N ASN A 59 -0.56 -3.08 5.40
CA ASN A 59 -0.13 -2.96 6.79
C ASN A 59 -1.26 -2.59 7.76
N LEU A 60 -2.46 -2.26 7.26
CA LEU A 60 -3.65 -2.03 8.07
C LEU A 60 -4.36 -3.35 8.43
N LEU A 61 -4.17 -4.42 7.65
CA LEU A 61 -4.82 -5.71 7.92
C LEU A 61 -4.51 -6.20 9.33
N GLY A 62 -5.55 -6.67 10.04
CA GLY A 62 -5.47 -7.13 11.42
C GLY A 62 -5.43 -6.02 12.48
N LYS A 63 -5.14 -4.76 12.11
CA LYS A 63 -5.14 -3.64 13.06
C LYS A 63 -6.56 -3.33 13.53
N ASN A 64 -6.66 -2.93 14.80
CA ASN A 64 -7.93 -2.54 15.41
C ASN A 64 -8.22 -1.04 15.15
N ILE A 65 -9.44 -0.74 14.75
CA ILE A 65 -9.96 0.62 14.60
C ILE A 65 -11.03 0.87 15.67
N ILE A 66 -10.96 2.04 16.29
CA ILE A 66 -12.03 2.57 17.12
C ILE A 66 -12.58 3.83 16.47
N TYR A 67 -13.80 3.72 15.93
CA TYR A 67 -14.46 4.81 15.22
C TYR A 67 -15.96 4.77 15.47
N LYS A 68 -16.50 5.80 16.13
CA LYS A 68 -17.90 5.85 16.59
C LYS A 68 -18.22 4.62 17.46
N ASP A 69 -19.21 3.83 17.06
CA ASP A 69 -19.64 2.62 17.76
C ASP A 69 -18.91 1.35 17.30
N ILE A 70 -17.83 1.50 16.51
CA ILE A 70 -17.03 0.39 15.98
C ILE A 70 -15.75 0.26 16.80
N ASP A 71 -15.51 -0.93 17.33
CA ASP A 71 -14.24 -1.39 17.91
C ASP A 71 -13.97 -2.80 17.36
N SER A 72 -13.25 -2.88 16.24
CA SER A 72 -13.00 -4.14 15.56
C SER A 72 -11.72 -4.09 14.72
N SER A 73 -11.14 -5.27 14.49
CA SER A 73 -10.01 -5.42 13.56
C SER A 73 -10.44 -5.47 12.10
N ILE A 74 -9.58 -4.95 11.23
CA ILE A 74 -9.73 -5.03 9.77
C ILE A 74 -9.42 -6.45 9.32
N SER A 75 -10.35 -7.07 8.60
CA SER A 75 -10.22 -8.41 8.03
C SER A 75 -9.85 -8.38 6.55
N GLU A 76 -10.37 -7.41 5.80
CA GLU A 76 -10.14 -7.26 4.37
C GLU A 76 -10.16 -5.77 3.98
N ILE A 77 -9.41 -5.42 2.93
CA ILE A 77 -9.34 -4.05 2.40
C ILE A 77 -9.57 -4.11 0.90
N LYS A 78 -10.43 -3.23 0.40
CA LYS A 78 -10.71 -3.06 -1.03
C LYS A 78 -10.51 -1.62 -1.43
N THR A 79 -9.99 -1.41 -2.62
CA THR A 79 -9.91 -0.09 -3.24
C THR A 79 -10.93 0.00 -4.37
N GLU A 80 -11.87 0.93 -4.26
CA GLU A 80 -12.94 1.17 -5.23
C GLU A 80 -12.84 2.62 -5.70
N HIS A 81 -12.35 2.84 -6.92
CA HIS A 81 -12.10 4.19 -7.46
C HIS A 81 -11.23 5.07 -6.55
N LEU A 82 -11.84 6.06 -5.87
CA LEU A 82 -11.19 7.01 -4.97
C LEU A 82 -11.48 6.72 -3.49
N ASP A 83 -12.04 5.55 -3.21
CA ASP A 83 -12.39 5.10 -1.87
C ASP A 83 -11.60 3.84 -1.48
N CYS A 84 -11.28 3.77 -0.19
CA CYS A 84 -10.84 2.56 0.51
C CYS A 84 -12.02 2.03 1.32
N VAL A 85 -12.34 0.75 1.15
CA VAL A 85 -13.37 0.03 1.90
C VAL A 85 -12.67 -0.94 2.83
N LEU A 86 -12.77 -0.67 4.13
CA LEU A 86 -12.30 -1.55 5.20
C LEU A 86 -13.47 -2.46 5.60
N LEU A 87 -13.24 -3.76 5.48
CA LEU A 87 -14.14 -4.79 5.99
C LEU A 87 -13.59 -5.25 7.33
N MET A 88 -14.46 -5.26 8.33
CA MET A 88 -14.12 -5.54 9.71
C MET A 88 -14.48 -7.00 10.06
N LEU A 89 -13.90 -7.56 11.12
CA LEU A 89 -14.23 -8.91 11.59
C LEU A 89 -15.69 -9.05 12.06
N ASP A 90 -16.27 -8.00 12.62
CA ASP A 90 -17.68 -7.92 13.01
C ASP A 90 -18.64 -7.73 11.81
N SER A 91 -18.13 -7.86 10.57
CA SER A 91 -18.83 -7.61 9.31
C SER A 91 -19.21 -6.15 9.04
N THR A 92 -18.76 -5.21 9.88
CA THR A 92 -18.92 -3.79 9.61
C THR A 92 -18.10 -3.38 8.38
N ARG A 93 -18.61 -2.39 7.64
CA ARG A 93 -17.93 -1.82 6.46
C ARG A 93 -17.70 -0.33 6.65
N LEU A 94 -16.45 0.10 6.53
CA LEU A 94 -16.06 1.50 6.57
C LEU A 94 -15.56 1.94 5.21
N ARG A 95 -16.16 2.99 4.65
CA ARG A 95 -15.71 3.60 3.40
C ARG A 95 -15.06 4.94 3.70
N ILE A 96 -13.83 5.11 3.23
CA ILE A 96 -12.97 6.27 3.50
C ILE A 96 -12.39 6.73 2.18
N LYS A 97 -12.42 8.04 1.90
CA LYS A 97 -11.75 8.57 0.70
C LYS A 97 -10.25 8.34 0.80
N LEU A 98 -9.58 7.95 -0.28
CA LEU A 98 -8.14 7.68 -0.27
C LEU A 98 -7.33 8.89 0.22
N VAL A 99 -7.78 10.11 -0.09
CA VAL A 99 -7.14 11.36 0.35
C VAL A 99 -7.26 11.61 1.87
N GLU A 100 -8.19 10.93 2.55
CA GLU A 100 -8.41 11.06 3.99
C GLU A 100 -7.84 9.89 4.78
N ILE A 101 -7.26 8.87 4.12
CA ILE A 101 -6.85 7.62 4.77
C ILE A 101 -5.79 7.85 5.84
N ASP A 102 -4.82 8.73 5.59
CA ASP A 102 -3.74 9.02 6.53
C ASP A 102 -4.30 9.66 7.79
N LYS A 103 -5.14 10.69 7.63
CA LYS A 103 -5.84 11.33 8.74
C LYS A 103 -6.74 10.33 9.48
N PHE A 104 -7.37 9.40 8.77
CA PHE A 104 -8.20 8.39 9.42
C PHE A 104 -7.36 7.44 10.28
N ILE A 105 -6.24 6.94 9.75
CA ILE A 105 -5.32 6.06 10.46
C ILE A 105 -4.83 6.73 11.75
N ASP A 106 -4.35 7.97 11.65
CA ASP A 106 -3.77 8.71 12.77
C ASP A 106 -4.77 8.93 13.92
N ASN A 107 -6.05 9.10 13.60
CA ASN A 107 -7.08 9.40 14.60
C ASN A 107 -7.71 8.16 15.23
N TYR A 108 -7.77 7.04 14.50
CA TYR A 108 -8.68 5.94 14.85
C TYR A 108 -8.03 4.56 14.92
N MET A 109 -6.79 4.40 14.48
CA MET A 109 -6.07 3.14 14.67
C MET A 109 -5.38 3.08 16.03
N ARG A 110 -5.64 2.02 16.79
CA ARG A 110 -4.78 1.68 17.93
C ARG A 110 -3.53 0.98 17.42
N VAL A 111 -2.37 1.55 17.70
CA VAL A 111 -1.14 0.77 17.75
C VAL A 111 -1.32 -0.15 18.95
N LYS A 112 -1.41 -1.47 18.73
CA LYS A 112 -1.18 -2.39 19.83
C LYS A 112 0.28 -2.20 20.20
N ASP A 113 0.53 -1.47 21.28
CA ASP A 113 1.79 -1.61 21.99
C ASP A 113 1.88 -3.10 22.34
N GLU A 114 2.87 -3.77 21.75
CA GLU A 114 3.19 -5.16 22.07
C GLU A 114 3.55 -5.20 23.56
N LEU A 115 2.68 -5.86 24.34
CA LEU A 115 2.96 -6.29 25.72
C LEU A 115 3.93 -7.47 25.70
#